data_AF-A0A0L8HNS8-F1
#
_entry.id   AF-A0A0L8HNS8-F1
#
_cell.length_a   1.000
_cell.length_b   1.000
_cell.length_c   1.000
_cell.angle_alpha   90.00
_cell.angle_beta   90.00
_cell.angle_gamma   90.00
#
_symmetry.space_group_name_H-M   'P 1'
#
loop_
_entity.id
_entity.type
_entity.pdbx_description
1 polymer ?
#
loop_
_entity_poly.entity_id
_entity_poly.type
_entity_poly.pdbx_seq_one_letter_code
_entity_poly.pdbx_strand_id
1 'polypeptide(L)'
;LPSVVKEDLDFSPAELLYGSTLGFSGQMIAPTNSEQISDPADYVHHLQNYIKELPPLITRVHSIKSFVPPDIRSWTHVFIRYDFAKQPLQPS
;
A
#
# COMPACT_ATOMS: atom_id res chain seq x y z
N LEU A 1 -22.18 -7.47 20.26
CA LEU A 1 -23.04 -6.34 20.64
C LEU A 1 -22.36 -5.08 20.13
N PRO A 2 -23.07 -4.18 19.42
CA PRO A 2 -22.55 -2.87 19.02
C PRO A 2 -22.11 -2.08 20.25
N SER A 3 -21.39 -0.96 20.07
CA SER A 3 -21.02 -0.06 21.16
C SER A 3 -22.26 0.24 22.01
N VAL A 4 -22.33 -0.36 23.19
CA VAL A 4 -23.49 -0.26 24.06
C VAL A 4 -23.51 1.16 24.60
N VAL A 5 -24.60 1.88 24.33
CA VAL A 5 -24.88 3.17 24.95
C VAL A 5 -24.91 2.94 26.45
N LYS A 6 -24.09 3.68 27.19
CA LYS A 6 -24.07 3.56 28.65
C LYS A 6 -25.32 4.28 29.17
N GLU A 7 -26.18 3.64 29.96
CA GLU A 7 -27.51 4.20 30.27
C GLU A 7 -27.50 5.58 30.96
N ASP A 8 -26.38 6.00 31.58
CA ASP A 8 -26.21 7.33 32.18
C ASP A 8 -25.87 8.45 31.18
N LEU A 9 -25.42 8.08 29.98
CA LEU A 9 -25.02 8.99 28.91
C LEU A 9 -25.72 8.53 27.64
N ASP A 10 -26.62 9.35 27.12
CA ASP A 10 -27.33 9.10 25.85
C ASP A 10 -26.41 8.97 24.61
N PHE A 11 -25.09 8.89 24.82
CA PHE A 11 -24.04 8.79 23.81
C PHE A 11 -23.11 7.61 24.09
N SER A 12 -22.72 6.90 23.03
CA SER A 12 -21.69 5.88 23.11
C SER A 12 -20.29 6.50 23.25
N PRO A 13 -19.31 5.79 23.86
CA PRO A 13 -17.94 6.28 23.94
C PRO A 13 -17.31 6.57 22.57
N ALA A 14 -17.73 5.85 21.51
CA ALA A 14 -17.25 6.07 20.15
C ALA A 14 -17.71 7.42 19.58
N GLU A 15 -18.97 7.80 19.82
CA GLU A 15 -19.51 9.10 19.38
C GLU A 15 -18.83 10.27 20.09
N LEU A 16 -18.51 10.14 21.38
CA LEU A 16 -17.79 11.16 22.13
C LEU A 16 -16.34 11.34 21.64
N LEU A 17 -15.67 10.26 21.24
CA LEU A 17 -14.26 10.30 20.82
C LEU A 17 -14.08 10.66 19.34
N TYR A 18 -14.94 10.12 18.48
CA TYR A 18 -14.79 10.20 17.02
C TYR A 18 -15.86 11.05 16.35
N GLY A 19 -16.82 11.61 17.12
CA GLY A 19 -17.94 12.39 16.57
C GLY A 19 -18.94 11.55 15.75
N SER A 20 -18.77 10.24 15.72
CA SER A 20 -19.63 9.30 14.99
C SER A 20 -19.58 7.92 15.63
N THR A 21 -20.61 7.12 15.37
CA THR A 21 -20.60 5.71 15.75
C THR A 21 -19.52 4.98 14.97
N LEU A 22 -18.60 4.31 15.67
CA LEU A 22 -17.53 3.54 15.03
C LEU A 22 -18.17 2.30 14.37
N GLY A 23 -18.24 2.32 13.04
CA GLY A 23 -18.75 1.19 12.27
C GLY A 23 -18.03 -0.11 12.60
N PHE A 24 -18.75 -1.22 12.57
CA PHE A 24 -18.16 -2.53 12.86
C PHE A 24 -17.10 -2.87 11.80
N SER A 25 -15.98 -3.45 12.22
CA SER A 25 -15.01 -4.01 11.26
C SER A 25 -15.69 -5.14 10.48
N GLY A 26 -16.06 -4.88 9.22
CA GLY A 26 -16.88 -5.78 8.40
C GLY A 26 -18.29 -5.28 8.10
N GLN A 27 -18.67 -4.08 8.53
CA GLN A 27 -19.87 -3.42 8.07
C GLN A 27 -19.71 -3.05 6.58
N MET A 28 -20.45 -3.75 5.72
CA MET A 28 -20.48 -3.48 4.29
C MET A 28 -21.15 -2.14 4.05
N ILE A 29 -20.48 -1.23 3.35
CA ILE A 29 -21.10 0.00 2.85
C ILE A 29 -22.17 -0.45 1.86
N ALA A 30 -23.45 -0.25 2.20
CA ALA A 30 -24.54 -0.54 1.29
C ALA A 30 -24.32 0.31 0.03
N PRO A 31 -24.49 -0.26 -1.18
CA PRO A 31 -24.38 0.52 -2.39
C PRO A 31 -25.40 1.66 -2.30
N THR A 32 -24.92 2.90 -2.25
CA THR A 32 -25.75 4.07 -2.49
C THR A 32 -26.41 3.87 -3.84
N ASN A 33 -27.70 4.22 -3.99
CA ASN A 33 -28.40 4.24 -5.29
C ASN A 33 -27.67 5.20 -6.24
N SER A 34 -26.58 4.70 -6.82
CA SER A 34 -25.75 5.41 -7.77
C SER A 34 -26.33 5.06 -9.11
N GLU A 35 -27.17 5.95 -9.62
CA GLU A 35 -27.54 6.05 -11.03
C GLU A 35 -26.31 6.32 -11.94
N GLN A 36 -25.10 6.31 -11.37
CA GLN A 36 -23.86 6.65 -12.03
C GLN A 36 -22.77 5.64 -11.67
N ILE A 37 -23.07 4.35 -11.85
CA ILE A 37 -22.02 3.34 -11.96
C ILE A 37 -21.39 3.56 -13.35
N SER A 38 -20.33 4.37 -13.39
CA SER A 38 -19.48 4.49 -14.59
C SER A 38 -19.04 3.09 -15.01
N ASP A 39 -19.02 2.81 -16.31
CA ASP A 39 -18.55 1.54 -16.85
C ASP A 39 -17.21 1.18 -16.18
N PRO A 40 -17.05 -0.03 -15.60
CA PRO A 40 -15.78 -0.48 -15.07
C PRO A 40 -14.60 -0.27 -16.03
N ALA A 41 -14.84 -0.37 -17.35
CA ALA A 41 -13.82 -0.07 -18.35
C ALA A 41 -13.38 1.41 -18.32
N ASP A 42 -14.32 2.34 -18.22
CA ASP A 42 -14.04 3.77 -18.11
C ASP A 42 -13.23 4.08 -16.85
N TYR A 43 -13.60 3.48 -15.71
CA TYR A 43 -12.84 3.64 -14.47
C TYR A 43 -11.39 3.18 -14.61
N VAL A 44 -11.18 2.00 -15.23
CA VAL A 44 -9.84 1.47 -15.48
C VAL A 44 -9.05 2.39 -16.42
N HIS A 45 -9.69 2.90 -17.47
CA HIS A 45 -9.07 3.86 -18.40
C HIS A 45 -8.66 5.15 -17.70
N HIS A 46 -9.54 5.73 -16.88
CA HIS A 46 -9.25 6.92 -16.10
C HIS A 46 -8.09 6.70 -15.11
N LEU A 47 -8.09 5.56 -14.41
CA LEU A 47 -7.03 5.21 -13.48
C LEU A 47 -5.67 5.05 -14.17
N GLN A 48 -5.64 4.35 -15.32
CA GLN A 48 -4.41 4.18 -16.09
C GLN A 48 -3.86 5.52 -16.58
N ASN A 49 -4.73 6.40 -17.08
CA ASN A 49 -4.33 7.73 -17.52
C ASN A 49 -3.81 8.55 -16.35
N TYR A 50 -4.50 8.53 -15.20
CA TYR A 50 -4.05 9.20 -13.99
C TYR A 50 -2.65 8.75 -13.57
N ILE A 51 -2.41 7.43 -13.52
CA ILE A 51 -1.11 6.88 -13.12
C ILE A 51 -0.01 7.24 -14.12
N LYS A 52 -0.30 7.27 -15.43
CA LYS A 52 0.67 7.67 -16.47
C LYS A 52 1.09 9.13 -16.36
N GLU A 53 0.16 10.01 -15.98
CA GLU A 53 0.40 11.44 -15.81
C GLU A 53 1.08 11.77 -14.47
N LEU A 54 1.18 10.82 -13.53
CA LEU A 54 1.91 11.05 -12.31
C LEU A 54 3.39 11.28 -12.62
N PRO A 55 3.98 12.41 -12.19
CA PRO A 55 5.40 12.62 -12.34
C PRO A 55 6.16 11.52 -11.57
N PRO A 56 7.38 11.15 -12.00
CA PRO A 56 8.21 10.26 -11.21
C PRO A 56 8.36 10.85 -9.82
N LEU A 57 7.88 10.11 -8.81
CA LEU A 57 8.04 10.51 -7.43
C LEU A 57 9.54 10.63 -7.19
N ILE A 58 10.00 11.80 -6.72
CA ILE A 58 11.41 12.01 -6.40
C ILE A 58 11.81 10.92 -5.41
N THR A 59 12.57 9.94 -5.89
CA THR A 59 13.08 8.88 -5.04
C THR A 59 14.15 9.49 -4.16
N ARG A 60 14.19 9.08 -2.89
CA ARG A 60 15.23 9.53 -1.98
C ARG A 60 16.59 9.15 -2.57
N VAL A 61 17.43 10.14 -2.84
CA VAL A 61 18.80 9.90 -3.30
C VAL A 61 19.51 9.08 -2.23
N HIS A 62 19.79 7.83 -2.55
CA HIS A 62 20.45 6.92 -1.65
C HIS A 62 21.95 6.92 -1.94
N SER A 63 22.68 7.84 -1.32
CA SER A 63 24.15 7.84 -1.35
C SER A 63 24.68 6.82 -0.34
N ILE A 64 24.53 5.53 -0.65
CA ILE A 64 25.21 4.50 0.15
C ILE A 64 26.71 4.63 -0.12
N LYS A 65 27.49 4.93 0.92
CA LYS A 65 28.93 4.70 0.88
C LYS A 65 29.15 3.19 0.88
N SER A 66 29.67 2.64 -0.22
CA SER A 66 30.07 1.24 -0.25
C SER A 66 31.27 1.05 0.69
N PHE A 67 31.20 0.04 1.55
CA PHE A 67 32.34 -0.40 2.35
C PHE A 67 33.13 -1.42 1.54
N VAL A 68 34.43 -1.18 1.37
CA VAL A 68 35.35 -2.10 0.69
C VAL A 68 36.39 -2.54 1.72
N PRO A 69 36.50 -3.85 2.01
CA PRO A 69 37.54 -4.37 2.90
C PRO A 69 38.95 -4.03 2.37
N PRO A 70 39.88 -3.59 3.24
CA PRO A 70 41.22 -3.18 2.82
C PRO A 70 42.06 -4.33 2.26
N ASP A 71 41.73 -5.57 2.62
CA ASP A 71 42.38 -6.82 2.24
C ASP A 71 41.73 -7.51 1.03
N ILE A 72 40.78 -6.86 0.35
CA ILE A 72 40.07 -7.45 -0.81
C ILE A 72 41.01 -8.01 -1.90
N ARG A 73 42.23 -7.48 -2.02
CA ARG A 73 43.24 -7.95 -2.98
C ARG A 73 43.82 -9.32 -2.66
N SER A 74 43.76 -9.78 -1.41
CA SER A 74 44.27 -11.10 -1.01
C SER A 74 43.19 -12.19 -1.09
N TRP A 75 41.96 -11.84 -1.46
CA TRP A 75 40.86 -12.79 -1.50
C TRP A 75 40.92 -13.61 -2.79
N THR A 76 40.88 -14.94 -2.66
CA THR A 76 40.83 -15.87 -3.80
C THR A 76 39.42 -16.09 -4.33
N HIS A 77 38.40 -15.81 -3.51
CA HIS A 77 36.99 -16.02 -3.82
C HIS A 77 36.16 -14.84 -3.34
N VAL A 78 35.18 -14.43 -4.14
CA VAL A 78 34.20 -13.38 -3.82
C VAL A 78 32.80 -13.88 -4.18
N PHE A 79 31.80 -13.51 -3.39
CA PHE A 79 30.41 -13.74 -3.74
C PHE A 79 29.89 -12.57 -4.57
N ILE A 80 29.38 -12.84 -5.76
CA ILE A 80 28.80 -11.83 -6.66
C ILE A 80 27.29 -11.99 -6.60
N ARG A 81 26.57 -10.88 -6.34
CA ARG A 81 25.12 -10.86 -6.41
C ARG A 81 24.70 -10.82 -7.88
N TYR A 82 23.93 -11.82 -8.31
CA TYR A 82 23.39 -11.90 -9.66
C TYR A 82 21.95 -11.38 -9.66
N ASP A 83 21.77 -10.09 -9.94
CA ASP A 83 20.48 -9.38 -9.83
C ASP A 83 19.53 -9.58 -11.02
N PHE A 84 19.73 -10.63 -11.82
CA PHE A 84 18.81 -10.92 -12.91
C PHE A 84 17.52 -11.53 -12.35
N ALA A 85 16.40 -10.92 -12.72
CA ALA A 85 15.10 -11.57 -12.61
C ALA A 85 15.11 -12.80 -13.53
N LYS A 86 15.19 -14.00 -12.95
CA LYS A 86 15.01 -15.23 -13.74
C LYS A 86 13.63 -15.20 -14.36
N GLN A 87 13.56 -15.33 -15.68
CA GLN A 87 12.29 -15.62 -16.34
C GLN A 87 11.77 -16.98 -15.84
N PRO A 88 10.43 -17.17 -15.78
CA PRO A 88 9.88 -18.47 -15.47
C PRO A 88 10.46 -19.54 -16.42
N LEU A 89 10.94 -20.65 -15.86
CA LEU A 89 11.47 -21.84 -16.55
C LEU A 89 12.77 -21.64 -17.37
N GLN A 90 13.88 -21.32 -16.71
CA GLN A 90 15.21 -21.49 -17.31
C GLN A 90 15.84 -22.82 -16.90
N PRO A 91 16.33 -23.64 -17.85
CA PRO A 91 17.03 -24.88 -17.53
C PRO A 91 18.37 -24.59 -16.84
N SER A 92 18.72 -25.47 -15.90
CA SER A 92 19.94 -25.45 -15.10
C SER A 92 21.17 -25.83 -15.90
#